data_AF-A0A2S9FW03-F1
#
_entry.id   AF-A0A2S9FW03-F1
#
_cell.length_a   1.000
_cell.length_b   1.000
_cell.length_c   1.000
_cell.angle_alpha   90.00
_cell.angle_beta   90.00
_cell.angle_gamma   90.00
#
_symmetry.space_group_name_H-M   'P 1'
#
loop_
_entity.id
_entity.type
_entity.pdbx_description
1 polymer ?
#
loop_
_entity_poly.entity_id
_entity_poly.type
_entity_poly.pdbx_seq_one_letter_code
_entity_poly.pdbx_strand_id
1 'polypeptide(L)'
;GKTYDMAAEAALADVARTGATLVPPYDDLRTMAGQGTIAVEIPQQLGSEPDLVVVPVGGGGCISGITTYLAERTTTSSVLGVEPA
;
A
#
# COMPACT_ATOMS: atom_id res chain seq x y z
N GLY A 1 3.14 -15.80 18.22
CA GLY A 1 4.54 -16.24 18.38
C GLY A 1 5.34 -15.19 19.12
N LYS A 2 6.66 -15.40 19.32
CA LYS A 2 7.55 -14.38 19.88
C LYS A 2 8.15 -13.45 18.81
N THR A 3 8.06 -13.85 17.54
CA THR A 3 8.50 -13.08 16.37
C THR A 3 7.35 -12.89 15.39
N TYR A 4 7.52 -12.00 14.42
CA TYR A 4 6.59 -11.80 13.33
C TYR A 4 6.38 -13.09 12.53
N ASP A 5 7.45 -13.77 12.13
CA ASP A 5 7.37 -14.98 11.31
C ASP A 5 6.57 -16.10 11.99
N MET A 6 6.79 -16.29 13.30
CA MET A 6 6.00 -17.26 14.08
C MET A 6 4.51 -16.86 14.17
N ALA A 7 4.19 -15.56 14.16
CA ALA A 7 2.81 -15.10 14.16
C ALA A 7 2.17 -15.29 12.77
N ALA A 8 2.91 -15.03 11.70
CA ALA A 8 2.46 -15.26 10.32
C ALA A 8 2.20 -16.75 10.04
N GLU A 9 3.11 -17.63 10.46
CA GLU A 9 2.94 -19.08 10.35
C GLU A 9 1.71 -19.57 11.13
N ALA A 10 1.53 -19.08 12.36
CA ALA A 10 0.35 -19.41 13.16
C ALA A 10 -0.96 -18.93 12.50
N ALA A 11 -0.96 -17.76 11.87
CA ALA A 11 -2.12 -17.26 11.13
C ALA A 11 -2.44 -18.15 9.91
N LEU A 12 -1.43 -18.59 9.16
CA LEU A 12 -1.61 -19.52 8.04
C LEU A 12 -2.14 -20.89 8.50
N ALA A 13 -1.64 -21.40 9.62
CA ALA A 13 -2.15 -22.64 10.21
C ALA A 13 -3.62 -22.50 10.66
N ASP A 14 -3.99 -21.34 11.22
CA ASP A 14 -5.37 -21.07 11.59
C ASP A 14 -6.30 -21.02 10.38
N VAL A 15 -5.90 -20.35 9.31
CA VAL A 15 -6.61 -20.32 8.02
C VAL A 15 -6.86 -21.74 7.51
N ALA A 16 -5.84 -22.60 7.51
CA ALA A 16 -5.98 -23.99 7.08
C ALA A 16 -6.96 -24.80 7.97
N ARG A 17 -6.99 -24.51 9.27
CA ARG A 17 -7.84 -25.19 10.25
C ARG A 17 -9.29 -24.72 10.24
N THR A 18 -9.52 -23.42 10.04
CA THR A 18 -10.83 -22.78 10.24
C THR A 18 -11.51 -22.40 8.93
N GLY A 19 -10.77 -22.30 7.83
CA GLY A 19 -11.26 -21.71 6.58
C GLY A 19 -11.40 -20.18 6.64
N ALA A 20 -10.80 -19.51 7.63
CA ALA A 20 -10.80 -18.06 7.71
C ALA A 20 -10.11 -17.42 6.51
N THR A 21 -10.53 -16.21 6.14
CA THR A 21 -9.89 -15.42 5.08
C THR A 21 -8.63 -14.75 5.62
N LEU A 22 -7.47 -15.07 5.05
CA LEU A 22 -6.25 -14.31 5.29
C LEU A 22 -6.41 -12.91 4.67
N VAL A 23 -6.05 -11.87 5.43
CA VAL A 23 -6.01 -10.49 4.93
C VAL A 23 -4.54 -10.05 4.85
N PRO A 24 -3.93 -10.03 3.65
CA PRO A 24 -2.53 -9.62 3.49
C PRO A 24 -2.33 -8.14 3.85
N PRO A 25 -1.21 -7.81 4.52
CA PRO A 25 -0.93 -6.43 4.91
C PRO A 25 -0.57 -5.50 3.75
N TYR A 26 -0.23 -6.03 2.56
CA TYR A 26 0.12 -5.22 1.39
C TYR A 26 -0.15 -5.90 0.03
N ASP A 27 0.14 -7.20 -0.11
CA ASP A 27 0.04 -7.94 -1.38
C ASP A 27 -1.39 -8.48 -1.62
N ASP A 28 -2.35 -7.57 -1.72
CA ASP A 28 -3.74 -7.85 -2.12
C ASP A 28 -4.26 -6.60 -2.86
N LEU A 29 -4.91 -6.81 -4.01
CA LEU A 29 -5.40 -5.71 -4.85
C LEU A 29 -6.33 -4.75 -4.09
N ARG A 30 -7.14 -5.25 -3.14
CA ARG A 30 -8.05 -4.43 -2.34
C ARG A 30 -7.28 -3.63 -1.31
N THR A 31 -6.25 -4.22 -0.69
CA THR A 31 -5.36 -3.49 0.22
C THR A 31 -4.67 -2.36 -0.52
N MET A 32 -4.08 -2.63 -1.70
CA MET A 32 -3.42 -1.63 -2.54
C MET A 32 -4.38 -0.53 -3.00
N ALA A 33 -5.57 -0.90 -3.50
CA ALA A 33 -6.58 0.07 -3.92
C ALA A 33 -7.06 0.94 -2.75
N GLY A 34 -7.24 0.34 -1.57
CA GLY A 34 -7.57 1.07 -0.35
C GLY A 34 -6.49 2.08 0.04
N GLN A 35 -5.21 1.73 -0.05
CA GLN A 35 -4.14 2.72 0.19
C GLN A 35 -4.12 3.82 -0.88
N GLY A 36 -4.48 3.49 -2.12
CA GLY A 36 -4.54 4.45 -3.23
C GLY A 36 -5.54 5.59 -3.01
N THR A 37 -6.48 5.47 -2.08
CA THR A 37 -7.40 6.58 -1.77
C THR A 37 -6.67 7.80 -1.20
N ILE A 38 -5.51 7.61 -0.57
CA ILE A 38 -4.64 8.71 -0.13
C ILE A 38 -4.31 9.64 -1.31
N ALA A 39 -4.03 9.06 -2.49
CA ALA A 39 -3.70 9.83 -3.69
C ALA A 39 -4.88 10.58 -4.30
N VAL A 40 -6.12 10.22 -3.97
CA VAL A 40 -7.31 11.00 -4.34
C VAL A 40 -7.33 12.33 -3.60
N GLU A 41 -6.90 12.30 -2.34
CA GLU A 41 -6.95 13.46 -1.45
C GLU A 41 -5.81 14.45 -1.73
N ILE A 42 -4.62 13.97 -2.09
CA ILE A 42 -3.41 14.79 -2.30
C ILE A 42 -3.67 16.01 -3.23
N PRO A 43 -4.08 15.84 -4.50
CA PRO A 43 -4.27 17.00 -5.39
C PRO A 43 -5.47 17.86 -4.99
N GLN A 44 -6.49 17.27 -4.35
CA GLN A 44 -7.65 18.02 -3.85
C GLN A 44 -7.27 18.96 -2.71
N GLN A 45 -6.46 18.47 -1.78
CA GLN A 45 -5.99 19.23 -0.62
C GLN A 45 -4.88 20.22 -1.02
N LEU A 46 -4.07 19.89 -2.01
CA LEU A 46 -3.04 20.77 -2.57
C LEU A 46 -3.63 21.87 -3.47
N GLY A 47 -4.76 21.60 -4.12
CA GLY A 47 -5.40 22.49 -5.10
C GLY A 47 -4.78 22.43 -6.50
N SER A 48 -3.80 21.54 -6.72
CA SER A 48 -3.12 21.32 -8.00
C SER A 48 -2.50 19.92 -8.06
N GLU A 49 -2.00 19.51 -9.22
CA GLU A 49 -1.15 18.32 -9.33
C GLU A 49 0.16 18.54 -8.53
N PRO A 50 0.62 17.56 -7.74
CA PRO A 50 1.93 17.62 -7.10
C PRO A 50 3.05 17.33 -8.13
N ASP A 51 4.17 18.05 -8.08
CA ASP A 51 5.33 17.72 -8.93
C ASP A 51 5.96 16.37 -8.52
N LEU A 52 6.04 16.12 -7.21
CA LEU A 52 6.65 14.93 -6.63
C LEU A 52 5.90 14.47 -5.38
N VAL A 53 5.58 13.18 -5.31
CA VAL A 53 5.06 12.52 -4.11
C VAL A 53 6.09 11.51 -3.59
N VAL A 54 6.58 11.73 -2.38
CA VAL A 54 7.54 10.85 -1.71
C VAL A 54 6.77 9.87 -0.83
N VAL A 55 6.95 8.57 -1.03
CA VAL A 55 6.18 7.52 -0.35
C VAL A 55 7.12 6.54 0.36
N PRO A 56 6.94 6.29 1.68
CA PRO A 56 7.70 5.26 2.36
C PRO A 56 7.34 3.87 1.84
N VAL A 57 8.34 3.02 1.66
CA VAL A 57 8.20 1.68 1.10
C VAL A 57 8.57 0.63 2.15
N GLY A 58 7.57 -0.12 2.60
CA GLY A 58 7.74 -1.40 3.28
C GLY A 58 7.43 -2.53 2.30
N GLY A 59 6.28 -3.19 2.45
CA GLY A 59 5.80 -4.21 1.50
C GLY A 59 5.25 -3.68 0.18
N GLY A 60 5.40 -2.40 -0.14
CA GLY A 60 5.01 -1.82 -1.44
C GLY A 60 3.51 -1.48 -1.63
N GLY A 61 2.59 -2.02 -0.84
CA GLY A 61 1.14 -1.84 -1.08
C GLY A 61 0.67 -0.38 -1.13
N CYS A 62 1.23 0.49 -0.29
CA CYS A 62 0.90 1.92 -0.27
C CYS A 62 1.37 2.66 -1.53
N ILE A 63 2.67 2.55 -1.86
CA ILE A 63 3.23 3.20 -3.05
C ILE A 63 2.59 2.69 -4.33
N SER A 64 2.23 1.41 -4.41
CA SER A 64 1.52 0.88 -5.58
C SER A 64 0.14 1.52 -5.74
N GLY A 65 -0.65 1.63 -4.67
CA GLY A 65 -1.96 2.30 -4.72
C GLY A 65 -1.84 3.78 -5.12
N ILE A 66 -0.89 4.50 -4.52
CA ILE A 66 -0.65 5.92 -4.82
C ILE A 66 -0.22 6.12 -6.27
N THR A 67 0.75 5.31 -6.73
CA THR A 67 1.30 5.42 -8.10
C THR A 67 0.23 5.11 -9.14
N THR A 68 -0.60 4.08 -8.93
CA THR A 68 -1.70 3.75 -9.85
C THR A 68 -2.64 4.94 -10.05
N TYR A 69 -3.08 5.58 -8.97
CA TYR A 69 -3.98 6.73 -9.07
C TYR A 69 -3.31 7.92 -9.77
N LEU A 70 -2.10 8.31 -9.33
CA LEU A 70 -1.43 9.50 -9.88
C LEU A 70 -1.03 9.31 -11.36
N ALA A 71 -0.60 8.11 -11.75
CA ALA A 71 -0.27 7.80 -13.14
C ALA A 71 -1.49 7.88 -14.07
N GLU A 72 -2.69 7.59 -13.57
CA GLU A 72 -3.93 7.69 -14.35
C GLU A 72 -4.51 9.11 -14.36
N ARG A 73 -4.36 9.86 -13.26
CA ARG A 73 -5.12 11.11 -13.02
C ARG A 73 -4.31 12.39 -13.13
N THR A 74 -3.00 12.30 -13.30
CA THR A 74 -2.12 13.47 -13.41
C THR A 74 -1.22 13.34 -14.64
N THR A 75 -0.67 14.47 -15.09
CA THR A 75 0.17 14.53 -16.29
C THR A 75 1.64 14.82 -15.99
N THR A 76 1.92 15.47 -14.86
CA THR A 76 3.28 15.89 -14.49
C THR A 76 3.81 15.25 -13.21
N SER A 77 2.95 14.63 -12.39
CA SER A 77 3.38 14.12 -11.09
C SER A 77 4.36 12.95 -11.21
N SER A 78 5.41 12.99 -10.40
CA SER A 78 6.33 11.87 -10.19
C SER A 78 6.14 11.23 -8.81
N VAL A 79 6.46 9.94 -8.69
CA VAL A 79 6.43 9.23 -7.40
C VAL A 79 7.83 8.69 -7.08
N LEU A 80 8.31 8.96 -5.87
CA LEU A 80 9.59 8.47 -5.37
C LEU A 80 9.37 7.60 -4.13
N GLY A 81 9.74 6.32 -4.25
CA GLY A 81 9.80 5.41 -3.11
C GLY A 81 11.03 5.65 -2.25
N VAL A 82 10.85 5.61 -0.93
CA VAL A 82 11.96 5.71 0.04
C VAL A 82 11.92 4.57 1.05
N GLU A 83 13.09 4.00 1.33
CA GLU A 83 13.29 2.94 2.32
C GLU A 83 14.53 3.25 3.19
N PRO A 84 14.65 2.65 4.39
CA PRO A 84 15.87 2.78 5.21
C PRO A 84 17.12 2.24 4.50
N ALA A 85 18.28 2.81 4.84
CA ALA A 85 19.59 2.38 4.32
C ALA A 85 20.07 1.04 4.90
#